data_AF-A0A3S5ZU32-F1
#
_entry.id   AF-A0A3S5ZU32-F1
#
_cell.length_a   1.000
_cell.length_b   1.000
_cell.length_c   1.000
_cell.angle_alpha   90.00
_cell.angle_beta   90.00
_cell.angle_gamma   90.00
#
_symmetry.space_group_name_H-M   'P 1'
#
loop_
_entity.id
_entity.type
_entity.pdbx_description
1 polymer ?
#
loop_
_entity_poly.entity_id
_entity_poly.type
_entity_poly.pdbx_seq_one_letter_code
_entity_poly.pdbx_strand_id
1 'polypeptide(L)'
;RQIPRNMLMLYPHAYQSLIFNRIASRRIKEFGLKLIPGDLVYVEQEQLEAVEEQTQQCEALEEQKEEEPNDEHLEVPEGDEALEEESVFKRKVRPLTAEDIASGKYKLSDVVLPLPGHDITYPSNECGAWYEEMLAEVGLSSDQLKHKEKTYALAGAYRKMIISSSDLKWSFRMYNSPEDTLIASDWELLKNIPVAPEPAEAEANYMALLLEFSLPTAAYATMFLRELLKQDTSSASQTQLEKQAMAKE
;
A
#
# COMPACT_ATOMS: atom_id res chain seq x y z
N ARG A 1 13.71 25.23 9.60
CA ARG A 1 12.56 24.70 8.83
C ARG A 1 11.28 24.97 9.62
N GLN A 2 10.18 25.35 8.98
CA GLN A 2 8.91 25.67 9.69
C GLN A 2 7.89 24.52 9.69
N ILE A 3 8.03 23.53 8.80
CA ILE A 3 7.16 22.35 8.74
C ILE A 3 7.90 21.18 9.40
N PRO A 4 7.24 20.42 10.30
CA PRO A 4 7.80 19.20 10.89
C PRO A 4 8.24 18.19 9.81
N ARG A 5 9.31 17.44 10.08
CA ARG A 5 9.89 16.48 9.13
C ARG A 5 8.85 15.47 8.62
N ASN A 6 8.06 14.86 9.51
CA ASN A 6 7.07 13.84 9.13
C ASN A 6 6.01 14.39 8.17
N MET A 7 5.56 15.63 8.38
CA MET A 7 4.65 16.29 7.45
C MET A 7 5.31 16.59 6.09
N LEU A 8 6.61 16.90 6.08
CA LEU A 8 7.35 17.10 4.84
C LEU A 8 7.55 15.80 4.06
N MET A 9 7.76 14.67 4.75
CA MET A 9 7.94 13.34 4.13
C MET A 9 6.67 12.83 3.45
N LEU A 10 5.48 13.28 3.88
CA LEU A 10 4.21 12.91 3.24
C LEU A 10 4.19 13.25 1.75
N TYR A 11 4.80 14.37 1.33
CA TYR A 11 4.80 14.78 -0.08
C TYR A 11 5.59 13.84 -1.00
N PRO A 12 6.88 13.53 -0.73
CA PRO A 12 7.60 12.57 -1.56
C PRO A 12 7.03 11.15 -1.46
N HIS A 13 6.55 10.70 -0.29
CA HIS A 13 5.91 9.38 -0.16
C HIS A 13 4.59 9.29 -0.94
N ALA A 14 3.80 10.37 -0.98
CA ALA A 14 2.62 10.46 -1.83
C ALA A 14 2.99 10.37 -3.32
N TYR A 15 4.09 10.99 -3.73
CA TYR A 15 4.60 10.86 -5.10
C TYR A 15 5.08 9.43 -5.42
N GLN A 16 5.84 8.79 -4.52
CA GLN A 16 6.22 7.37 -4.68
C GLN A 16 4.98 6.47 -4.82
N SER A 17 3.95 6.72 -4.00
CA SER A 17 2.68 6.00 -4.06
C SER A 17 1.92 6.22 -5.36
N LEU A 18 1.96 7.44 -5.91
CA LEU A 18 1.38 7.75 -7.23
C LEU A 18 2.04 6.92 -8.33
N ILE A 19 3.39 6.89 -8.35
CA ILE A 19 4.14 6.09 -9.32
C ILE A 19 3.80 4.60 -9.18
N PHE A 20 3.85 4.06 -7.96
CA PHE A 20 3.46 2.67 -7.69
C PHE A 20 2.05 2.36 -8.21
N ASN A 21 1.05 3.20 -7.91
CA ASN A 21 -0.33 2.98 -8.34
C ASN A 21 -0.45 2.97 -9.88
N ARG A 22 0.27 3.87 -10.56
CA ARG A 22 0.29 3.93 -12.03
C ARG A 22 0.95 2.70 -12.64
N ILE A 23 2.09 2.27 -12.10
CA ILE A 23 2.82 1.08 -12.56
C ILE A 23 2.00 -0.18 -12.32
N ALA A 24 1.47 -0.39 -11.11
CA ALA A 24 0.63 -1.53 -10.78
C ALA A 24 -0.60 -1.60 -11.71
N SER A 25 -1.28 -0.47 -11.92
CA SER A 25 -2.43 -0.39 -12.83
C SER A 25 -2.06 -0.73 -14.27
N ARG A 26 -0.94 -0.19 -14.78
CA ARG A 26 -0.44 -0.47 -16.14
C ARG A 26 -0.02 -1.92 -16.29
N ARG A 27 0.69 -2.49 -15.31
CA ARG A 27 1.11 -3.90 -15.29
C ARG A 27 -0.08 -4.84 -15.37
N ILE A 28 -1.12 -4.61 -14.57
CA ILE A 28 -2.34 -5.44 -14.62
C ILE A 28 -3.08 -5.24 -15.95
N LYS A 29 -3.12 -4.02 -16.49
CA LYS A 29 -3.76 -3.73 -17.78
C LYS A 29 -3.07 -4.44 -18.96
N GLU A 30 -1.75 -4.36 -19.06
CA GLU A 30 -0.97 -4.88 -20.20
C GLU A 30 -0.81 -6.40 -20.13
N PHE A 31 -0.56 -6.95 -18.93
CA PHE A 31 -0.17 -8.35 -18.77
C PHE A 31 -1.22 -9.20 -18.06
N GLY A 32 -2.24 -8.61 -17.44
CA GLY A 32 -3.29 -9.34 -16.72
C GLY A 32 -2.80 -10.00 -15.43
N LEU A 33 -3.56 -10.99 -14.95
CA LEU A 33 -3.34 -11.68 -13.67
C LEU A 33 -2.42 -12.90 -13.77
N LYS A 34 -1.46 -12.90 -14.70
CA LYS A 34 -0.42 -13.93 -14.83
C LYS A 34 0.91 -13.39 -14.34
N LEU A 35 1.80 -14.28 -13.89
CA LEU A 35 3.21 -13.95 -13.68
C LEU A 35 3.91 -13.74 -15.02
N ILE A 36 4.87 -12.82 -15.07
CA ILE A 36 5.76 -12.63 -16.23
C ILE A 36 7.23 -12.66 -15.80
N PRO A 37 8.16 -13.11 -16.66
CA PRO A 37 9.58 -12.99 -16.39
C PRO A 37 9.95 -11.54 -16.05
N GLY A 38 10.82 -11.36 -15.06
CA GLY A 38 11.21 -10.04 -14.54
C GLY A 38 10.30 -9.47 -13.45
N ASP A 39 9.14 -10.07 -13.15
CA ASP A 39 8.37 -9.72 -11.94
C ASP A 39 9.26 -9.98 -10.71
N LEU A 40 9.27 -9.04 -9.75
CA LEU A 40 10.11 -9.15 -8.56
C LEU A 40 9.41 -9.92 -7.45
N VAL A 41 10.15 -10.81 -6.79
CA VAL A 41 9.73 -11.54 -5.58
C VAL A 41 10.83 -11.49 -4.53
N TYR A 42 10.48 -11.67 -3.25
CA TYR A 42 11.47 -11.79 -2.19
C TYR A 42 12.27 -13.11 -2.31
N VAL A 43 13.56 -13.07 -2.00
CA VAL A 43 14.48 -14.22 -2.15
C VAL A 43 14.23 -15.30 -1.07
N GLU A 44 13.76 -14.92 0.12
CA GLU A 44 13.49 -15.83 1.25
C GLU A 44 12.04 -15.68 1.74
N GLN A 45 11.25 -16.76 1.69
CA GLN A 45 9.82 -16.74 2.08
C GLN A 45 9.60 -16.58 3.61
N GLU A 46 10.61 -16.81 4.44
CA GLU A 46 10.56 -16.64 5.91
C GLU A 46 10.71 -15.18 6.37
N GLN A 47 11.00 -14.24 5.46
CA GLN A 47 11.27 -12.84 5.81
C GLN A 47 10.04 -11.91 5.68
N LEU A 48 8.86 -12.43 5.35
CA LEU A 48 7.65 -11.61 5.20
C LEU A 48 7.25 -10.89 6.51
N GLU A 49 7.36 -11.59 7.65
CA GLU A 49 7.08 -11.03 8.98
C GLU A 49 8.15 -10.00 9.39
N ALA A 50 9.43 -10.30 9.11
CA ALA A 50 10.54 -9.38 9.35
C ALA A 50 10.49 -8.11 8.49
N VAL A 51 9.79 -8.12 7.34
CA VAL A 51 9.67 -6.97 6.43
C VAL A 51 8.49 -6.07 6.80
N GLU A 52 7.36 -6.60 7.27
CA GLU A 52 6.31 -5.76 7.86
C GLU A 52 6.84 -5.07 9.11
N GLU A 53 7.56 -5.80 9.96
CA GLU A 53 8.25 -5.23 11.11
C GLU A 53 9.34 -4.24 10.69
N GLN A 54 10.18 -4.50 9.67
CA GLN A 54 11.27 -3.59 9.27
C GLN A 54 10.86 -2.43 8.37
N THR A 55 9.78 -2.52 7.60
CA THR A 55 9.24 -1.35 6.87
C THR A 55 8.65 -0.39 7.91
N GLN A 56 7.92 -0.92 8.89
CA GLN A 56 7.53 -0.18 10.08
C GLN A 56 8.73 0.27 10.89
N GLN A 57 9.82 -0.50 10.99
CA GLN A 57 11.03 -0.12 11.72
C GLN A 57 11.85 0.90 10.95
N CYS A 58 11.84 0.96 9.62
CA CYS A 58 12.44 2.05 8.86
C CYS A 58 11.62 3.34 9.04
N GLU A 59 10.30 3.23 8.94
CA GLU A 59 9.37 4.34 9.24
C GLU A 59 9.50 4.79 10.71
N ALA A 60 9.60 3.86 11.67
CA ALA A 60 9.71 4.12 13.10
C ALA A 60 11.14 4.42 13.61
N LEU A 61 12.21 3.95 12.96
CA LEU A 61 13.60 4.36 13.24
C LEU A 61 13.87 5.76 12.68
N GLU A 62 13.17 6.13 11.60
CA GLU A 62 13.10 7.53 11.18
C GLU A 62 12.35 8.39 12.19
N GLU A 63 11.30 7.87 12.86
CA GLU A 63 10.60 8.50 14.00
C GLU A 63 11.40 8.47 15.33
N GLN A 64 12.24 7.46 15.60
CA GLN A 64 12.99 7.35 16.86
C GLN A 64 14.33 8.08 16.83
N LYS A 65 14.91 8.32 15.64
CA LYS A 65 16.02 9.28 15.49
C LYS A 65 15.59 10.74 15.72
N GLU A 66 14.31 10.99 16.04
CA GLU A 66 13.72 12.33 16.22
C GLU A 66 13.90 12.94 17.62
N GLU A 67 14.46 12.24 18.62
CA GLU A 67 14.58 12.78 19.99
C GLU A 67 15.97 13.30 20.40
N GLU A 68 17.04 13.03 19.65
CA GLU A 68 18.38 13.56 19.96
C GLU A 68 18.70 14.79 19.08
N PRO A 69 18.81 16.00 19.65
CA PRO A 69 19.17 17.20 18.90
C PRO A 69 20.69 17.24 18.74
N ASN A 70 21.25 16.46 17.82
CA ASN A 70 22.64 16.67 17.42
C ASN A 70 22.71 17.67 16.26
N ASP A 71 22.64 18.94 16.65
CA ASP A 71 23.24 20.07 15.94
C ASP A 71 24.76 19.95 16.06
N GLU A 72 25.39 19.14 15.19
CA GLU A 72 26.79 19.32 14.87
C GLU A 72 27.00 19.26 13.35
N HIS A 73 27.43 20.41 12.83
CA HIS A 73 28.08 20.57 11.53
C HIS A 73 29.12 19.47 11.32
N LEU A 74 28.80 18.45 10.52
CA LEU A 74 29.79 17.54 9.96
C LEU A 74 30.14 18.00 8.55
N GLU A 75 31.29 18.66 8.44
CA GLU A 75 32.01 18.86 7.18
C GLU A 75 32.20 17.51 6.50
N VAL A 76 31.79 17.42 5.22
CA VAL A 76 31.98 16.22 4.40
C VAL A 76 33.43 16.22 3.92
N PRO A 77 34.28 15.23 4.28
CA PRO A 77 35.55 15.05 3.58
C PRO A 77 35.25 14.46 2.21
N GLU A 78 35.74 15.11 1.16
CA GLU A 78 35.81 14.54 -0.18
C GLU A 78 36.81 13.37 -0.21
N GLY A 79 36.39 12.24 -0.77
CA GLY A 79 37.25 11.14 -1.21
C GLY A 79 37.08 9.85 -0.43
N ASP A 80 36.46 8.82 -1.05
CA ASP A 80 37.21 7.66 -1.56
C ASP A 80 36.30 6.78 -2.43
N GLU A 81 36.80 6.35 -3.59
CA GLU A 81 36.15 5.41 -4.50
C GLU A 81 36.21 3.99 -3.92
N ALA A 82 35.26 3.64 -3.04
CA ALA A 82 35.02 2.25 -2.67
C ALA A 82 33.97 1.66 -3.59
N LEU A 83 34.29 0.53 -4.25
CA LEU A 83 33.33 -0.33 -4.95
C LEU A 83 32.12 -0.55 -4.02
N GLU A 84 30.98 0.10 -4.32
CA GLU A 84 29.77 -0.01 -3.52
C GLU A 84 29.32 -1.48 -3.51
N GLU A 85 29.63 -2.21 -2.44
CA GLU A 85 28.99 -3.49 -2.18
C GLU A 85 27.47 -3.26 -2.24
N GLU A 86 26.78 -3.92 -3.17
CA GLU A 86 25.33 -3.72 -3.35
C GLU A 86 24.60 -3.78 -2.00
N SER A 87 23.79 -2.77 -1.71
CA SER A 87 23.00 -2.69 -0.47
C SER A 87 22.23 -3.98 -0.21
N VAL A 88 22.21 -4.39 1.06
CA VAL A 88 21.43 -5.56 1.52
C VAL A 88 19.96 -5.44 1.11
N PHE A 89 19.44 -4.21 1.00
CA PHE A 89 18.06 -3.96 0.60
C PHE A 89 17.78 -4.34 -0.86
N LYS A 90 18.73 -4.10 -1.77
CA LYS A 90 18.63 -4.52 -3.18
C LYS A 90 18.64 -6.04 -3.34
N ARG A 91 19.37 -6.74 -2.48
CA ARG A 91 19.49 -8.22 -2.49
C ARG A 91 18.26 -8.95 -1.93
N LYS A 92 17.32 -8.25 -1.28
CA LYS A 92 16.10 -8.84 -0.71
C LYS A 92 15.14 -9.37 -1.78
N VAL A 93 15.19 -8.82 -2.99
CA VAL A 93 14.32 -9.23 -4.10
C VAL A 93 15.14 -9.73 -5.27
N ARG A 94 14.51 -10.55 -6.10
CA ARG A 94 15.06 -10.97 -7.38
C ARG A 94 13.96 -11.04 -8.45
N PRO A 95 14.32 -10.85 -9.73
CA PRO A 95 13.39 -11.10 -10.83
C PRO A 95 13.11 -12.60 -10.98
N LEU A 96 11.86 -12.93 -11.32
CA LEU A 96 11.45 -14.28 -11.70
C LEU A 96 11.95 -14.63 -13.10
N THR A 97 12.39 -15.86 -13.28
CA THR A 97 12.71 -16.42 -14.61
C THR A 97 11.51 -17.19 -15.19
N ALA A 98 11.60 -17.59 -16.46
CA ALA A 98 10.57 -18.42 -17.09
C ALA A 98 10.48 -19.80 -16.40
N GLU A 99 11.60 -20.34 -15.93
CA GLU A 99 11.68 -21.60 -15.19
C GLU A 99 11.01 -21.48 -13.81
N ASP A 100 11.22 -20.37 -13.10
CA ASP A 100 10.54 -20.11 -11.82
C ASP A 100 9.01 -20.12 -11.99
N ILE A 101 8.51 -19.51 -13.06
CA ILE A 101 7.07 -19.45 -13.35
C ILE A 101 6.55 -20.85 -13.71
N ALA A 102 7.31 -21.60 -14.53
CA ALA A 102 6.97 -22.98 -14.88
C ALA A 102 6.97 -23.94 -13.68
N SER A 103 7.75 -23.64 -12.64
CA SER A 103 7.79 -24.45 -11.41
C SER A 103 6.50 -24.40 -10.60
N GLY A 104 5.65 -23.38 -10.80
CA GLY A 104 4.42 -23.18 -10.03
C GLY A 104 4.63 -22.80 -8.56
N LYS A 105 5.87 -22.52 -8.13
CA LYS A 105 6.19 -22.15 -6.74
C LYS A 105 5.63 -20.78 -6.33
N TYR A 106 5.55 -19.84 -7.27
CA TYR A 106 5.17 -18.45 -7.00
C TYR A 106 3.75 -18.17 -7.47
N LYS A 107 3.09 -17.24 -6.77
CA LYS A 107 1.78 -16.70 -7.11
C LYS A 107 1.89 -15.21 -7.37
N LEU A 108 0.87 -14.64 -8.02
CA LEU A 108 0.80 -13.20 -8.26
C LEU A 108 0.79 -12.37 -6.96
N SER A 109 0.31 -12.95 -5.85
CA SER A 109 0.36 -12.35 -4.51
C SER A 109 1.77 -12.19 -3.93
N ASP A 110 2.75 -12.92 -4.49
CA ASP A 110 4.15 -12.85 -4.07
C ASP A 110 4.92 -11.74 -4.80
N VAL A 111 4.32 -11.19 -5.87
CA VAL A 111 4.93 -10.15 -6.68
C VAL A 111 4.91 -8.83 -5.94
N VAL A 112 6.08 -8.20 -5.86
CA VAL A 112 6.28 -6.86 -5.33
C VAL A 112 6.67 -5.89 -6.43
N LEU A 113 6.29 -4.62 -6.24
CA LEU A 113 6.74 -3.51 -7.05
C LEU A 113 7.46 -2.50 -6.16
N PRO A 114 8.53 -1.86 -6.67
CA PRO A 114 9.26 -0.87 -5.90
C PRO A 114 8.48 0.45 -5.78
N LEU A 115 8.57 1.09 -4.61
CA LEU A 115 8.47 2.54 -4.50
C LEU A 115 9.77 3.14 -5.03
N PRO A 116 9.71 4.10 -5.97
CA PRO A 116 10.92 4.61 -6.62
C PRO A 116 11.87 5.24 -5.60
N GLY A 117 13.14 4.90 -5.69
CA GLY A 117 14.17 5.34 -4.76
C GLY A 117 15.58 5.04 -5.30
N HIS A 118 16.59 5.60 -4.64
CA HIS A 118 17.99 5.43 -5.05
C HIS A 118 18.60 4.09 -4.61
N ASP A 119 18.01 3.41 -3.62
CA ASP A 119 18.52 2.14 -3.06
C ASP A 119 17.55 0.97 -3.26
N ILE A 120 16.99 0.85 -4.47
CA ILE A 120 15.99 -0.17 -4.82
C ILE A 120 16.37 -0.93 -6.09
N THR A 121 15.86 -2.14 -6.24
CA THR A 121 15.94 -2.96 -7.45
C THR A 121 14.66 -2.76 -8.27
N TYR A 122 14.80 -2.34 -9.52
CA TYR A 122 13.68 -2.25 -10.46
C TYR A 122 13.47 -3.57 -11.22
N PRO A 123 12.23 -3.87 -11.67
CA PRO A 123 11.94 -5.06 -12.45
C PRO A 123 12.77 -5.10 -13.75
N SER A 124 13.25 -6.28 -14.12
CA SER A 124 14.06 -6.47 -15.35
C SER A 124 13.22 -6.62 -16.62
N ASN A 125 11.94 -6.24 -16.58
CA ASN A 125 10.99 -6.30 -17.69
C ASN A 125 10.49 -4.90 -18.06
N GLU A 126 9.46 -4.81 -18.90
CA GLU A 126 8.90 -3.54 -19.36
C GLU A 126 8.49 -2.62 -18.21
N CYS A 127 8.13 -3.16 -17.04
CA CYS A 127 7.77 -2.35 -15.88
C CYS A 127 8.93 -1.48 -15.40
N GLY A 128 10.17 -1.95 -15.49
CA GLY A 128 11.36 -1.17 -15.13
C GLY A 128 11.48 0.11 -15.97
N ALA A 129 11.28 -0.01 -17.29
CA ALA A 129 11.33 1.14 -18.20
C ALA A 129 10.22 2.16 -17.91
N TRP A 130 9.06 1.71 -17.42
CA TRP A 130 7.96 2.62 -17.07
C TRP A 130 8.26 3.48 -15.83
N TYR A 131 9.13 3.03 -14.91
CA TYR A 131 9.55 3.88 -13.79
C TYR A 131 10.33 5.10 -14.31
N GLU A 132 11.30 4.87 -15.20
CA GLU A 132 12.07 5.95 -15.82
C GLU A 132 11.18 6.87 -16.65
N GLU A 133 10.24 6.32 -17.43
CA GLU A 133 9.24 7.09 -18.18
C GLU A 133 8.46 8.05 -17.26
N MET A 134 7.92 7.54 -16.14
CA MET A 134 7.07 8.34 -15.26
C MET A 134 7.85 9.33 -14.38
N LEU A 135 9.10 9.02 -14.01
CA LEU A 135 9.98 9.97 -13.32
C LEU A 135 10.37 11.12 -14.27
N ALA A 136 10.66 10.81 -15.54
CA ALA A 136 11.03 11.80 -16.54
C ALA A 136 9.90 12.80 -16.85
N GLU A 137 8.63 12.43 -16.66
CA GLU A 137 7.47 13.34 -16.83
C GLU A 137 7.59 14.62 -15.99
N VAL A 138 8.25 14.54 -14.83
CA VAL A 138 8.49 15.68 -13.93
C VAL A 138 9.96 16.09 -13.89
N GLY A 139 10.77 15.62 -14.85
CA GLY A 139 12.19 15.93 -14.95
C GLY A 139 13.04 15.26 -13.87
N LEU A 140 12.61 14.12 -13.34
CA LEU A 140 13.36 13.30 -12.38
C LEU A 140 13.97 12.07 -13.06
N SER A 141 15.05 11.54 -12.47
CA SER A 141 15.60 10.21 -12.73
C SER A 141 15.84 9.48 -11.40
N SER A 142 16.04 8.15 -11.44
CA SER A 142 16.27 7.39 -10.21
C SER A 142 17.50 7.88 -9.41
N ASP A 143 18.56 8.34 -10.10
CA ASP A 143 19.75 8.89 -9.45
C ASP A 143 19.48 10.20 -8.71
N GLN A 144 18.53 11.01 -9.20
CA GLN A 144 18.16 12.28 -8.58
C GLN A 144 17.30 12.11 -7.32
N LEU A 145 16.82 10.89 -7.04
CA LEU A 145 16.18 10.55 -5.76
C LEU A 145 17.20 10.42 -4.62
N LYS A 146 18.51 10.39 -4.94
CA LYS A 146 19.60 10.59 -3.97
C LYS A 146 19.74 12.10 -3.73
N HIS A 147 19.45 12.54 -2.52
CA HIS A 147 19.45 13.96 -2.19
C HIS A 147 20.43 14.24 -1.04
N LYS A 148 21.13 15.39 -1.09
CA LYS A 148 22.08 15.81 -0.02
C LYS A 148 21.38 15.98 1.31
N GLU A 149 20.20 16.56 1.26
CA GLU A 149 19.30 16.60 2.41
C GLU A 149 18.63 15.25 2.61
N LYS A 150 18.88 14.61 3.75
CA LYS A 150 18.33 13.30 4.11
C LYS A 150 16.80 13.26 4.09
N THR A 151 16.13 14.37 4.42
CA THR A 151 14.66 14.49 4.37
C THR A 151 14.07 14.37 2.96
N TYR A 152 14.86 14.54 1.91
CA TYR A 152 14.39 14.34 0.53
C TYR A 152 15.07 13.16 -0.16
N ALA A 153 15.96 12.46 0.55
CA ALA A 153 16.61 11.26 0.04
C ALA A 153 15.65 10.09 0.19
N LEU A 154 15.23 9.51 -0.93
CA LEU A 154 14.27 8.41 -0.95
C LEU A 154 15.01 7.11 -1.24
N ALA A 155 15.21 6.27 -0.22
CA ALA A 155 15.82 4.96 -0.39
C ALA A 155 14.93 4.04 -1.26
N GLY A 156 13.61 4.16 -1.10
CA GLY A 156 12.63 3.28 -1.72
C GLY A 156 12.19 2.15 -0.79
N ALA A 157 11.17 1.40 -1.20
CA ALA A 157 10.70 0.22 -0.50
C ALA A 157 10.05 -0.75 -1.49
N TYR A 158 9.75 -1.98 -1.09
CA TYR A 158 8.98 -2.91 -1.90
C TYR A 158 7.59 -3.06 -1.34
N ARG A 159 6.58 -3.02 -2.21
CA ARG A 159 5.19 -3.18 -1.84
C ARG A 159 4.55 -4.29 -2.66
N LYS A 160 3.80 -5.18 -1.99
CA LYS A 160 3.02 -6.22 -2.67
C LYS A 160 2.02 -5.60 -3.63
N MET A 161 1.96 -6.12 -4.85
CA MET A 161 1.03 -5.63 -5.86
C MET A 161 -0.41 -6.08 -5.55
N ILE A 162 -0.58 -7.28 -5.01
CA ILE A 162 -1.88 -7.84 -4.65
C ILE A 162 -1.84 -8.30 -3.19
N ILE A 163 -2.88 -7.92 -2.44
CA ILE A 163 -3.09 -8.32 -1.06
C ILE A 163 -4.44 -9.04 -0.97
N SER A 164 -4.46 -10.17 -0.26
CA SER A 164 -5.67 -10.89 0.07
C SER A 164 -6.02 -10.67 1.54
N SER A 165 -7.30 -10.51 1.85
CA SER A 165 -7.77 -10.51 3.24
C SER A 165 -7.69 -11.91 3.84
N SER A 166 -7.47 -12.00 5.16
CA SER A 166 -7.73 -13.21 5.94
C SER A 166 -9.05 -13.09 6.70
N ASP A 167 -9.54 -14.22 7.19
CA ASP A 167 -10.70 -14.29 8.10
C ASP A 167 -11.98 -13.65 7.56
N LEU A 168 -12.16 -13.64 6.23
CA LEU A 168 -13.31 -13.03 5.58
C LEU A 168 -14.60 -13.80 5.92
N LYS A 169 -15.49 -13.14 6.66
CA LYS A 169 -16.87 -13.55 6.89
C LYS A 169 -17.81 -12.48 6.36
N TRP A 170 -18.96 -12.91 5.84
CA TRP A 170 -19.96 -11.99 5.35
C TRP A 170 -21.37 -12.53 5.58
N SER A 171 -22.33 -11.63 5.67
CA SER A 171 -23.75 -11.97 5.73
C SER A 171 -24.58 -10.81 5.18
N PHE A 172 -25.78 -11.12 4.68
CA PHE A 172 -26.78 -10.11 4.39
C PHE A 172 -27.68 -9.93 5.60
N ARG A 173 -28.05 -8.68 5.89
CA ARG A 173 -28.96 -8.32 6.96
C ARG A 173 -30.02 -7.35 6.45
N MET A 174 -31.28 -7.65 6.73
CA MET A 174 -32.38 -6.75 6.40
C MET A 174 -32.50 -5.61 7.43
N TYR A 175 -32.92 -4.43 6.99
CA TYR A 175 -33.13 -3.27 7.88
C TYR A 175 -34.15 -2.27 7.30
N ASN A 176 -34.63 -1.33 8.12
CA ASN A 176 -35.73 -0.44 7.75
C ASN A 176 -35.38 1.05 7.73
N SER A 177 -34.38 1.47 8.51
CA SER A 177 -33.91 2.87 8.56
C SER A 177 -32.39 2.96 8.41
N PRO A 178 -31.86 3.95 7.65
CA PRO A 178 -30.42 4.21 7.58
C PRO A 178 -29.74 4.46 8.94
N GLU A 179 -30.50 4.85 9.97
CA GLU A 179 -30.00 5.07 11.33
C GLU A 179 -30.00 3.80 12.19
N ASP A 180 -30.52 2.68 11.68
CA ASP A 180 -30.54 1.40 12.39
C ASP A 180 -29.11 0.92 12.69
N THR A 181 -28.82 0.69 13.98
CA THR A 181 -27.53 0.11 14.38
C THR A 181 -27.51 -1.38 14.04
N LEU A 182 -26.78 -1.75 12.98
CA LEU A 182 -26.71 -3.14 12.48
C LEU A 182 -25.59 -3.97 13.12
N ILE A 183 -24.53 -3.31 13.58
CA ILE A 183 -23.37 -3.91 14.25
C ILE A 183 -23.12 -3.08 15.51
N ALA A 184 -23.00 -3.74 16.66
CA ALA A 184 -22.69 -3.06 17.91
C ALA A 184 -21.19 -2.71 17.98
N SER A 185 -20.90 -1.47 18.35
CA SER A 185 -19.58 -1.02 18.78
C SER A 185 -19.19 -1.64 20.13
N ASP A 186 -17.89 -1.61 20.44
CA ASP A 186 -17.36 -2.08 21.73
C ASP A 186 -18.05 -1.42 22.93
N TRP A 187 -18.41 -0.14 22.81
CA TRP A 187 -19.11 0.59 23.86
C TRP A 187 -20.55 0.11 24.05
N GLU A 188 -21.27 -0.16 22.96
CA GLU A 188 -22.64 -0.69 23.01
C GLU A 188 -22.66 -2.09 23.61
N LEU A 189 -21.71 -2.94 23.24
CA LEU A 189 -21.53 -4.26 23.86
C LEU A 189 -21.29 -4.15 25.37
N LEU A 190 -20.39 -3.25 25.80
CA LEU A 190 -20.11 -3.02 27.22
C LEU A 190 -21.35 -2.53 27.99
N LYS A 191 -22.20 -1.73 27.35
CA LYS A 191 -23.44 -1.20 27.94
C LYS A 191 -24.65 -2.09 27.75
N ASN A 192 -24.50 -3.25 27.08
CA ASN A 192 -25.59 -4.13 26.68
C ASN A 192 -26.69 -3.38 25.90
N ILE A 193 -26.29 -2.45 25.03
CA ILE A 193 -27.20 -1.77 24.11
C ILE A 193 -27.44 -2.71 22.94
N PRO A 194 -28.69 -3.14 22.68
CA PRO A 194 -28.99 -4.08 21.60
C PRO A 194 -28.91 -3.39 20.23
N VAL A 195 -28.51 -4.16 19.21
CA VAL A 195 -28.66 -3.78 17.80
C VAL A 195 -30.13 -3.75 17.38
N ALA A 196 -30.44 -3.06 16.29
CA ALA A 196 -31.79 -3.03 15.73
C ALA A 196 -32.26 -4.45 15.35
N PRO A 197 -33.50 -4.84 15.68
CA PRO A 197 -34.03 -6.16 15.32
C PRO A 197 -34.15 -6.28 13.80
N GLU A 198 -33.84 -7.46 13.28
CA GLU A 198 -33.95 -7.72 11.84
C GLU A 198 -35.43 -7.92 11.45
N PRO A 199 -35.97 -7.12 10.51
CA PRO A 199 -37.35 -7.27 10.05
C PRO A 199 -37.51 -8.54 9.20
N ALA A 200 -38.76 -8.97 9.02
CA ALA A 200 -39.06 -10.01 8.04
C ALA A 200 -38.76 -9.49 6.62
N GLU A 201 -38.30 -10.38 5.73
CA GLU A 201 -37.91 -10.02 4.36
C GLU A 201 -39.02 -9.30 3.57
N ALA A 202 -40.29 -9.64 3.81
CA ALA A 202 -41.44 -9.00 3.16
C ALA A 202 -41.72 -7.56 3.64
N GLU A 203 -41.16 -7.17 4.79
CA GLU A 203 -41.37 -5.88 5.46
C GLU A 203 -40.12 -5.01 5.44
N ALA A 204 -39.00 -5.53 4.92
CA ALA A 204 -37.71 -4.85 4.88
C ALA A 204 -37.68 -3.78 3.79
N ASN A 205 -37.26 -2.56 4.14
CA ASN A 205 -37.03 -1.51 3.14
C ASN A 205 -35.67 -1.67 2.44
N TYR A 206 -34.68 -2.20 3.16
CA TYR A 206 -33.29 -2.22 2.72
C TYR A 206 -32.57 -3.52 3.11
N MET A 207 -31.46 -3.78 2.42
CA MET A 207 -30.56 -4.90 2.68
C MET A 207 -29.13 -4.37 2.79
N ALA A 208 -28.42 -4.76 3.85
CA ALA A 208 -27.02 -4.46 4.09
C ALA A 208 -26.14 -5.69 3.87
N LEU A 209 -24.90 -5.47 3.42
CA LEU A 209 -23.83 -6.47 3.41
C LEU A 209 -22.92 -6.22 4.62
N LEU A 210 -22.90 -7.14 5.58
CA LEU A 210 -21.99 -7.10 6.72
C LEU A 210 -20.72 -7.86 6.36
N LEU A 211 -19.56 -7.26 6.66
CA LEU A 211 -18.24 -7.81 6.35
C LEU A 211 -17.37 -7.80 7.62
N GLU A 212 -16.71 -8.92 7.89
CA GLU A 212 -15.64 -9.05 8.88
C GLU A 212 -14.43 -9.62 8.13
N PHE A 213 -13.28 -8.96 8.22
CA PHE A 213 -12.05 -9.39 7.56
C PHE A 213 -10.82 -8.73 8.20
N SER A 214 -9.68 -9.37 8.02
CA SER A 214 -8.38 -8.86 8.45
C SER A 214 -7.53 -8.49 7.24
N LEU A 215 -6.78 -7.38 7.35
CA LEU A 215 -5.81 -6.94 6.36
C LEU A 215 -4.43 -6.79 7.02
N PRO A 216 -3.34 -7.02 6.27
CA PRO A 216 -2.00 -6.72 6.77
C PRO A 216 -1.81 -5.21 6.94
N THR A 217 -0.69 -4.83 7.55
CA THR A 217 -0.34 -3.42 7.69
C THR A 217 -0.13 -2.74 6.33
N ALA A 218 -0.32 -1.43 6.27
CA ALA A 218 -0.25 -0.62 5.05
C ALA A 218 -1.21 -1.06 3.91
N ALA A 219 -2.27 -1.80 4.24
CA ALA A 219 -3.39 -2.12 3.35
C ALA A 219 -4.64 -1.29 3.70
N TYR A 220 -5.43 -0.95 2.68
CA TYR A 220 -6.55 -0.03 2.80
C TYR A 220 -7.87 -0.76 2.58
N ALA A 221 -8.75 -0.80 3.59
CA ALA A 221 -10.06 -1.44 3.49
C ALA A 221 -10.91 -0.87 2.35
N THR A 222 -10.80 0.44 2.07
CA THR A 222 -11.48 1.10 0.95
C THR A 222 -11.08 0.54 -0.42
N MET A 223 -9.85 0.02 -0.57
CA MET A 223 -9.39 -0.61 -1.82
C MET A 223 -9.95 -2.03 -1.97
N PHE A 224 -10.08 -2.77 -0.87
CA PHE A 224 -10.78 -4.06 -0.84
C PHE A 224 -12.25 -3.89 -1.21
N LEU A 225 -12.94 -2.91 -0.59
CA LEU A 225 -14.33 -2.60 -0.89
C LEU A 225 -14.52 -2.13 -2.34
N ARG A 226 -13.60 -1.32 -2.87
CA ARG A 226 -13.60 -0.91 -4.29
C ARG A 226 -13.52 -2.11 -5.22
N GLU A 227 -12.69 -3.10 -4.90
CA GLU A 227 -12.58 -4.33 -5.68
C GLU A 227 -13.82 -5.21 -5.57
N LEU A 228 -14.42 -5.32 -4.38
CA LEU A 228 -15.64 -6.08 -4.15
C LEU A 228 -16.86 -5.46 -4.87
N LEU A 229 -17.04 -4.14 -4.72
CA LEU A 229 -18.21 -3.42 -5.21
C LEU A 229 -18.05 -2.94 -6.66
N LYS A 230 -16.82 -2.96 -7.19
CA LYS A 230 -16.47 -2.42 -8.52
C LYS A 230 -16.89 -0.96 -8.71
N GLN A 231 -16.86 -0.18 -7.63
CA GLN A 231 -17.28 1.21 -7.58
C GLN A 231 -16.22 2.11 -6.95
N ASP A 232 -16.26 3.40 -7.26
CA ASP A 232 -15.38 4.39 -6.63
C ASP A 232 -15.75 4.58 -5.15
N THR A 233 -14.78 4.33 -4.27
CA THR A 233 -14.88 4.48 -2.82
C THR A 233 -14.28 5.81 -2.32
N SER A 234 -13.99 6.75 -3.21
CA SER A 234 -13.60 8.12 -2.84
C SER A 234 -14.68 8.80 -1.99
N SER A 235 -14.26 9.64 -1.05
CA SER A 235 -15.18 10.35 -0.16
C SER A 235 -16.20 11.18 -0.95
N ALA A 236 -15.79 11.78 -2.07
CA ALA A 236 -16.68 12.55 -2.94
C ALA A 236 -17.76 11.66 -3.58
N SER A 237 -17.38 10.50 -4.11
CA SER A 237 -18.30 9.52 -4.69
C SER A 237 -19.31 9.03 -3.64
N GLN A 238 -18.82 8.62 -2.46
CA GLN A 238 -19.67 8.09 -1.38
C GLN A 238 -20.64 9.15 -0.82
N THR A 239 -20.18 10.39 -0.62
CA THR A 239 -21.04 11.51 -0.21
C THR A 239 -22.16 11.78 -1.23
N GLN A 240 -21.86 11.63 -2.53
CA GLN A 240 -22.86 11.83 -3.57
C GLN A 240 -23.89 10.69 -3.59
N LEU A 241 -23.47 9.44 -3.39
CA LEU A 241 -24.35 8.28 -3.28
C LEU A 241 -25.31 8.41 -2.10
N GLU A 242 -24.80 8.83 -0.94
CA GLU A 242 -25.60 9.08 0.26
C GLU A 242 -26.68 10.14 0.00
N LYS A 243 -26.30 11.30 -0.56
CA LYS A 243 -27.28 12.35 -0.92
C LYS A 243 -28.36 11.86 -1.87
N GLN A 244 -28.01 11.01 -2.84
CA GLN A 244 -28.95 10.45 -3.79
C GLN A 244 -29.88 9.40 -3.15
N ALA A 245 -29.40 8.65 -2.17
CA ALA A 245 -30.22 7.70 -1.41
C ALA A 245 -31.22 8.46 -0.52
N MET A 246 -30.75 9.45 0.24
CA MET A 246 -31.59 10.26 1.15
C MET A 246 -32.62 11.12 0.41
N ALA A 247 -32.40 11.46 -0.86
CA ALA A 247 -33.36 12.23 -1.66
C ALA A 247 -34.50 11.37 -2.27
N LYS A 248 -34.41 10.04 -2.16
CA LYS A 248 -35.43 9.10 -2.66
C LYS A 248 -36.43 8.66 -1.59
N GLU A 249 -36.15 8.95 -0.33
CA GLU A 249 -37.07 8.83 0.82
C GLU A 249 -38.03 10.02 0.87
#